data_AF-A0A821DAL8-F1
#
_entry.id   AF-A0A821DAL8-F1
#
_cell.length_a   1.000
_cell.length_b   1.000
_cell.length_c   1.000
_cell.angle_alpha   90.00
_cell.angle_beta   90.00
_cell.angle_gamma   90.00
#
_symmetry.space_group_name_H-M   'P 1'
#
loop_
_entity.id
_entity.type
_entity.pdbx_description
1 polymer ?
#
loop_
_entity_poly.entity_id
_entity_poly.type
_entity_poly.pdbx_seq_one_letter_code
_entity_poly.pdbx_strand_id
1 'polypeptide(L)'
;MSNFRYIDTTAASFVLADGVIPLQSNGSVELSMQFGNELIHFRAFVINKLCVDLIIGMDFLIIFNANIDVKSQHLSLEISGRRTSTRLDDHFRRPLIPLHARQSTFVPPHSTVAILVSTPISSLSAYFIPTSNFIEHPYLSSTQKLVTIHHHHSRLLVTNSSNVQQNIPEFFCFGYLLSNQAKEPNFFNQIALLCRRYNEKKNQPTSSPTFTHPQLPQRIFNDPTRLYCPISSINQMTLNTLPSYYFSQFQETRDLLANHLLDHQEESRLSTLLAQFSQLFDNSRHNISNIVVENVFNTVPHTPPSFRPHRNPHHREET
;
A
#
# COMPACT_ATOMS: atom_id res chain seq x y z
N MET A 1 -2.94 -9.51 -13.36
CA MET A 1 -3.30 -10.37 -12.22
C MET A 1 -2.39 -11.59 -12.22
N SER A 2 -1.47 -11.67 -11.26
CA SER A 2 -0.73 -12.90 -10.98
C SER A 2 -1.69 -14.01 -10.54
N ASN A 3 -1.66 -15.15 -11.23
CA ASN A 3 -2.45 -16.33 -10.86
C ASN A 3 -1.88 -16.95 -9.58
N PHE A 4 -2.33 -16.49 -8.42
CA PHE A 4 -2.03 -17.16 -7.16
C PHE A 4 -2.82 -18.47 -7.07
N ARG A 5 -2.16 -19.55 -6.67
CA ARG A 5 -2.83 -20.80 -6.32
C ARG A 5 -3.39 -20.65 -4.91
N TYR A 6 -4.70 -20.45 -4.81
CA TYR A 6 -5.39 -20.46 -3.52
C TYR A 6 -5.29 -21.85 -2.88
N ILE A 7 -4.90 -21.87 -1.61
CA ILE A 7 -4.89 -23.08 -0.77
C ILE A 7 -6.28 -23.32 -0.19
N ASP A 8 -6.97 -22.22 0.10
CA ASP A 8 -8.30 -22.22 0.69
C ASP A 8 -9.06 -21.03 0.12
N THR A 9 -10.25 -21.29 -0.41
CA THR A 9 -11.15 -20.30 -1.02
C THR A 9 -12.24 -19.85 -0.06
N THR A 10 -12.16 -20.23 1.21
CA THR A 10 -13.12 -19.80 2.23
C THR A 10 -12.97 -18.30 2.45
N ALA A 11 -14.04 -17.57 2.14
CA ALA A 11 -14.10 -16.14 2.40
C ALA A 11 -14.10 -15.89 3.91
N ALA A 12 -13.28 -14.95 4.35
CA ALA A 12 -13.26 -14.49 5.73
C ALA A 12 -13.36 -12.96 5.77
N SER A 13 -13.87 -12.44 6.89
CA SER A 13 -13.94 -11.00 7.13
C SER A 13 -13.08 -10.67 8.34
N PHE A 14 -12.18 -9.72 8.17
CA PHE A 14 -11.30 -9.23 9.22
C PHE A 14 -11.63 -7.77 9.49
N VAL A 15 -11.49 -7.33 10.73
CA VAL A 15 -11.57 -5.91 11.07
C VAL A 15 -10.17 -5.48 11.47
N LEU A 16 -9.70 -4.36 10.91
CA LEU A 16 -8.43 -3.78 11.32
C LEU A 16 -8.54 -3.14 12.71
N ALA A 17 -7.41 -2.70 13.25
CA ALA A 17 -7.35 -2.08 14.58
C ALA A 17 -8.22 -0.82 14.72
N ASP A 18 -8.60 -0.19 13.60
CA ASP A 18 -9.52 0.96 13.61
C ASP A 18 -10.97 0.58 13.95
N GLY A 19 -11.35 -0.70 13.82
CA GLY A 19 -12.70 -1.16 14.08
C GLY A 19 -13.72 -0.76 13.01
N VAL A 20 -13.33 0.00 11.98
CA VAL A 20 -14.28 0.69 11.09
C VAL A 20 -14.51 -0.07 9.79
N ILE A 21 -13.44 -0.55 9.15
CA ILE A 21 -13.54 -1.07 7.78
C ILE A 21 -13.29 -2.58 7.78
N PRO A 22 -14.30 -3.41 7.47
CA PRO A 22 -14.08 -4.84 7.30
C PRO A 22 -13.32 -5.11 5.99
N LEU A 23 -12.24 -5.87 6.09
CA LEU A 23 -11.50 -6.43 4.98
C LEU A 23 -12.05 -7.82 4.64
N GLN A 24 -12.62 -7.94 3.45
CA GLN A 24 -13.06 -9.22 2.93
C GLN A 24 -11.90 -9.93 2.21
N SER A 25 -11.56 -11.13 2.67
CA SER A 25 -10.62 -12.00 1.98
C SER A 25 -11.34 -12.90 0.99
N ASN A 26 -10.72 -13.13 -0.16
CA ASN A 26 -11.19 -14.10 -1.15
C ASN A 26 -10.73 -15.53 -0.85
N GLY A 27 -9.95 -15.71 0.22
CA GLY A 27 -9.24 -16.94 0.52
C GLY A 27 -7.82 -16.67 0.98
N SER A 28 -6.99 -17.70 0.92
CA SER A 28 -5.60 -17.65 1.37
C SER A 28 -4.64 -18.36 0.42
N VAL A 29 -3.39 -17.91 0.45
CA VAL A 29 -2.29 -18.38 -0.38
C VAL A 29 -1.08 -18.63 0.52
N GLU A 30 -0.19 -19.51 0.09
CA GLU A 30 1.14 -19.63 0.70
C GLU A 30 2.10 -18.70 -0.02
N LEU A 31 2.77 -17.88 0.76
CA LEU A 31 3.80 -16.97 0.31
C LEU A 31 5.14 -17.41 0.87
N SER A 32 6.19 -16.97 0.20
CA SER A 32 7.53 -17.02 0.74
C SER A 32 8.17 -15.63 0.69
N MET A 33 8.86 -15.27 1.77
CA MET A 33 9.61 -14.02 1.86
C MET A 33 11.05 -14.31 2.28
N GLN A 34 12.01 -13.64 1.64
CA GLN A 34 13.38 -13.67 2.08
C GLN A 34 13.59 -12.62 3.18
N PHE A 35 14.10 -13.04 4.33
CA PHE A 35 14.41 -12.18 5.46
C PHE A 35 15.86 -12.41 5.89
N GLY A 36 16.74 -11.44 5.57
CA GLY A 36 18.18 -11.66 5.64
C GLY A 36 18.58 -12.81 4.71
N ASN A 37 19.20 -13.85 5.26
CA ASN A 37 19.61 -15.04 4.52
C ASN A 37 18.62 -16.20 4.63
N GLU A 38 17.51 -16.02 5.35
CA GLU A 38 16.52 -17.06 5.59
C GLU A 38 15.33 -16.90 4.64
N LEU A 39 14.78 -18.01 4.15
CA LEU A 39 13.53 -18.04 3.39
C LEU A 39 12.40 -18.48 4.32
N ILE A 40 11.42 -17.61 4.53
CA ILE A 40 10.28 -17.86 5.41
C ILE A 40 9.07 -18.21 4.55
N HIS A 41 8.38 -19.29 4.91
CA HIS A 41 7.09 -19.68 4.31
C HIS A 41 5.96 -19.34 5.28
N PHE A 42 4.90 -18.72 4.78
CA PHE A 42 3.75 -18.34 5.60
C PHE A 42 2.47 -18.29 4.78
N ARG A 43 1.33 -18.45 5.47
CA ARG A 43 0.00 -18.33 4.89
C ARG A 43 -0.45 -16.87 4.97
N ALA A 44 -0.99 -16.34 3.88
CA ALA A 44 -1.52 -14.98 3.81
C ALA A 44 -2.94 -14.98 3.23
N PHE A 45 -3.77 -14.07 3.69
CA PHE A 45 -5.09 -13.84 3.11
C PHE A 45 -5.00 -12.90 1.91
N VAL A 46 -5.77 -13.19 0.85
CA VAL A 46 -5.81 -12.36 -0.35
C VAL A 46 -6.99 -11.41 -0.27
N ILE A 47 -6.72 -10.11 -0.36
CA ILE A 47 -7.71 -9.03 -0.30
C ILE A 47 -7.65 -8.27 -1.64
N ASN A 48 -8.80 -8.06 -2.28
CA ASN A 48 -8.88 -7.43 -3.60
C ASN A 48 -8.40 -5.96 -3.63
N LYS A 49 -8.64 -5.24 -2.52
CA LYS A 49 -8.46 -3.79 -2.43
C LYS A 49 -7.61 -3.43 -1.22
N LEU A 50 -6.36 -3.85 -1.25
CA LEU A 50 -5.37 -3.43 -0.27
C LEU A 50 -4.59 -2.25 -0.84
N CYS A 51 -4.42 -1.18 -0.06
CA CYS A 51 -3.62 -0.01 -0.46
C CYS A 51 -2.11 -0.24 -0.34
N VAL A 52 -1.72 -1.42 0.17
CA VAL A 52 -0.34 -1.89 0.34
C VAL A 52 -0.23 -3.31 -0.21
N ASP A 53 0.98 -3.74 -0.55
CA ASP A 53 1.19 -5.07 -1.15
C ASP A 53 1.03 -6.22 -0.13
N LEU A 54 1.44 -5.99 1.12
CA LEU A 54 1.40 -6.99 2.19
C LEU A 54 1.25 -6.30 3.55
N ILE A 55 0.35 -6.83 4.37
CA ILE A 55 0.26 -6.51 5.80
C ILE A 55 0.79 -7.71 6.58
N ILE A 56 1.77 -7.47 7.45
CA ILE A 56 2.28 -8.47 8.39
C ILE A 56 1.51 -8.30 9.70
N GLY A 57 0.65 -9.27 10.01
CA GLY A 57 -0.17 -9.29 11.21
C GLY A 57 0.58 -9.73 12.47
N MET A 58 -0.08 -9.58 13.62
CA MET A 58 0.45 -10.00 14.92
C MET A 58 0.65 -11.52 15.00
N ASP A 59 -0.15 -12.29 14.28
CA ASP A 59 -0.02 -13.74 14.15
C ASP A 59 1.36 -14.13 13.60
N PHE A 60 1.79 -13.51 12.51
CA PHE A 60 3.13 -13.71 11.96
C PHE A 60 4.22 -13.30 12.96
N LEU A 61 4.05 -12.14 13.61
CA LEU A 61 5.02 -11.65 14.59
C LEU A 61 5.17 -12.61 15.78
N ILE A 62 4.07 -13.21 16.26
CA ILE A 62 4.10 -14.20 17.34
C ILE A 62 4.77 -15.49 16.88
N ILE A 63 4.41 -16.01 15.69
CA ILE A 63 4.96 -17.27 15.15
C ILE A 63 6.49 -17.22 15.06
N PHE A 64 7.05 -16.07 14.67
CA PHE A 64 8.49 -15.90 14.48
C PHE A 64 9.16 -15.13 15.62
N ASN A 65 8.53 -15.03 16.81
CA ASN A 65 9.05 -14.29 17.97
C ASN A 65 9.68 -12.93 17.58
N ALA A 66 8.94 -12.18 16.78
CA ALA A 66 9.43 -10.97 16.15
C ALA A 66 9.65 -9.88 17.19
N ASN A 67 10.79 -9.20 17.09
CA ASN A 67 11.10 -8.03 17.91
C ASN A 67 11.36 -6.83 17.00
N ILE A 68 10.55 -5.79 17.20
CA ILE A 68 10.62 -4.51 16.49
C ILE A 68 11.27 -3.50 17.44
N ASP A 69 12.54 -3.24 17.23
CA ASP A 69 13.24 -2.16 17.91
C ASP A 69 13.02 -0.86 17.13
N VAL A 70 12.02 -0.09 17.56
CA VAL A 70 11.66 1.20 16.97
C VAL A 70 12.79 2.22 17.11
N LYS A 71 13.57 2.17 18.21
CA LYS A 71 14.63 3.14 18.47
C LYS A 71 15.80 2.95 17.51
N SER A 72 16.20 1.71 17.28
CA SER A 72 17.27 1.40 16.33
C SER A 72 16.78 1.22 14.90
N GLN A 73 15.47 1.15 14.67
CA GLN A 73 14.83 0.75 13.41
C GLN A 73 15.29 -0.65 12.97
N HIS A 74 15.27 -1.63 13.88
CA HIS A 74 15.56 -3.03 13.56
C HIS A 74 14.31 -3.87 13.68
N LEU A 75 14.10 -4.74 12.69
CA LEU A 75 13.18 -5.86 12.79
C LEU A 75 14.03 -7.12 12.95
N SER A 76 13.73 -7.93 13.95
CA SER A 76 14.36 -9.23 14.16
C SER A 76 13.32 -10.33 14.27
N LEU A 77 13.61 -11.47 13.67
CA LEU A 77 12.77 -12.66 13.65
C LEU A 77 13.60 -13.85 14.16
N GLU A 78 12.98 -14.74 14.91
CA GLU A 78 13.54 -16.02 15.31
C GLU A 78 13.08 -17.11 14.34
N ILE A 79 14.02 -17.72 13.64
CA ILE A 79 13.78 -18.72 12.59
C ILE A 79 14.66 -19.92 12.94
N SER A 80 14.05 -21.08 13.19
CA SER A 80 14.77 -22.31 13.55
C SER A 80 15.72 -22.14 14.75
N GLY A 81 15.29 -21.37 15.77
CA GLY A 81 16.08 -21.06 16.97
C GLY A 81 17.20 -20.05 16.77
N ARG A 82 17.35 -19.50 15.56
CA ARG A 82 18.32 -18.44 15.24
C ARG A 82 17.61 -17.10 15.08
N ARG A 83 18.10 -16.08 15.79
CA ARG A 83 17.63 -14.70 15.58
C ARG A 83 18.32 -14.08 14.37
N THR A 84 17.54 -13.77 13.35
CA THR A 84 17.95 -12.99 12.18
C THR A 84 17.43 -11.58 12.34
N SER A 85 18.25 -10.56 12.07
CA SER A 85 17.85 -9.16 12.16
C SER A 85 18.12 -8.45 10.84
N THR A 86 17.23 -7.53 10.48
CA THR A 86 17.44 -6.58 9.40
C THR A 86 17.23 -5.18 9.96
N ARG A 87 18.07 -4.25 9.52
CA ARG A 87 17.74 -2.83 9.65
C ARG A 87 16.56 -2.54 8.74
N LEU A 88 15.53 -1.91 9.28
CA LEU A 88 14.50 -1.22 8.52
C LEU A 88 15.18 0.03 7.98
N ASP A 89 15.95 -0.16 6.91
CA ASP A 89 16.85 0.86 6.43
C ASP A 89 16.03 2.01 5.81
N ASP A 90 16.15 3.21 6.38
CA ASP A 90 15.52 4.44 5.85
C ASP A 90 15.98 4.76 4.43
N HIS A 91 17.06 4.12 3.96
CA HIS A 91 17.51 4.19 2.57
C HIS A 91 16.44 3.72 1.56
N PHE A 92 15.51 2.84 1.97
CA PHE A 92 14.34 2.46 1.16
C PHE A 92 13.11 3.35 1.41
N ARG A 93 13.12 4.21 2.45
CA ARG A 93 12.12 5.28 2.65
C ARG A 93 12.42 6.53 1.82
N ARG A 94 13.11 6.40 0.69
CA ARG A 94 13.10 7.50 -0.28
C ARG A 94 11.67 7.66 -0.75
N PRO A 95 11.04 8.84 -0.61
CA PRO A 95 9.69 9.03 -1.09
C PRO A 95 9.65 8.64 -2.56
N LEU A 96 8.91 7.58 -2.86
CA LEU A 96 8.65 7.15 -4.21
C LEU A 96 7.76 8.22 -4.82
N ILE A 97 8.29 8.96 -5.79
CA ILE A 97 7.57 10.08 -6.38
C ILE A 97 6.77 9.53 -7.55
N PRO A 98 5.43 9.53 -7.50
CA PRO A 98 4.64 8.91 -8.55
C PRO A 98 4.76 9.69 -9.87
N LEU A 99 4.73 8.96 -10.98
CA LEU A 99 4.79 9.49 -12.34
C LEU A 99 3.49 9.16 -13.08
N HIS A 100 2.66 10.18 -13.27
CA HIS A 100 1.31 10.02 -13.82
C HIS A 100 1.23 10.50 -15.26
N ALA A 101 0.38 9.88 -16.08
CA ALA A 101 -0.03 10.44 -17.36
C ALA A 101 -0.75 11.77 -17.14
N ARG A 102 -0.36 12.83 -17.86
CA ARG A 102 -0.99 14.15 -17.74
C ARG A 102 -2.30 14.25 -18.53
N GLN A 103 -2.47 13.43 -19.55
CA GLN A 103 -3.65 13.42 -20.41
C GLN A 103 -3.87 12.03 -20.98
N SER A 104 -5.11 11.71 -21.36
CA SER A 104 -5.40 10.46 -22.07
C SER A 104 -4.62 10.44 -23.37
N THR A 105 -3.91 9.33 -23.63
CA THR A 105 -3.07 9.18 -24.82
C THR A 105 -3.33 7.83 -25.46
N PHE A 106 -3.58 7.84 -26.76
CA PHE A 106 -3.65 6.62 -27.54
C PHE A 106 -2.27 6.25 -28.09
N VAL A 107 -1.89 4.98 -27.92
CA VAL A 107 -0.64 4.43 -28.45
C VAL A 107 -0.99 3.51 -29.62
N PRO A 108 -0.68 3.89 -30.87
CA PRO A 108 -0.94 3.07 -32.05
C PRO A 108 -0.30 1.68 -31.98
N PRO A 109 -0.81 0.68 -32.71
CA PRO A 109 -0.17 -0.63 -32.84
C PRO A 109 1.29 -0.51 -33.25
N HIS A 110 2.16 -1.36 -32.69
CA HIS A 110 3.59 -1.47 -33.03
C HIS A 110 4.36 -0.15 -33.03
N SER A 111 3.97 0.78 -32.15
CA SER A 111 4.55 2.12 -32.12
C SER A 111 5.11 2.46 -30.75
N THR A 112 6.04 3.41 -30.73
CA THR A 112 6.52 4.04 -29.50
C THR A 112 6.08 5.49 -29.50
N VAL A 113 5.39 5.91 -28.44
CA VAL A 113 4.88 7.27 -28.29
C VAL A 113 5.50 7.91 -27.04
N ALA A 114 5.87 9.19 -27.16
CA ALA A 114 6.29 10.00 -26.03
C ALA A 114 5.07 10.56 -25.29
N ILE A 115 4.75 10.01 -24.13
CA ILE A 115 3.60 10.40 -23.30
C ILE A 115 4.04 11.49 -22.33
N LEU A 116 3.27 12.59 -22.28
CA LEU A 116 3.50 13.65 -21.32
C LEU A 116 3.11 13.18 -19.93
N VAL A 117 4.08 13.19 -19.02
CA VAL A 117 3.91 12.75 -17.63
C VAL A 117 4.11 13.90 -16.65
N SER A 118 3.48 13.81 -15.49
CA SER A 118 3.57 14.78 -14.41
C SER A 118 3.97 14.13 -13.09
N THR A 119 4.54 14.96 -12.22
CA THR A 119 5.03 14.58 -10.89
C THR A 119 4.90 15.77 -9.93
N PRO A 120 4.76 15.54 -8.61
CA PRO A 120 4.71 16.64 -7.64
C PRO A 120 6.03 17.44 -7.54
N ILE A 121 7.17 16.90 -7.99
CA ILE A 121 8.47 17.57 -7.88
C ILE A 121 8.78 18.42 -9.10
N SER A 122 9.25 19.65 -8.90
CA SER A 122 9.49 20.61 -9.98
C SER A 122 10.63 20.21 -10.91
N SER A 123 11.75 19.70 -10.40
CA SER A 123 12.89 19.29 -11.23
C SER A 123 13.73 18.22 -10.54
N LEU A 124 14.00 17.12 -11.25
CA LEU A 124 14.74 15.97 -10.74
C LEU A 124 15.16 15.05 -11.91
N SER A 125 16.34 14.45 -11.86
CA SER A 125 16.66 13.29 -12.68
C SER A 125 16.73 12.05 -11.78
N ALA A 126 15.93 11.04 -12.09
CA ALA A 126 15.71 9.91 -11.21
C ALA A 126 15.50 8.60 -11.99
N TYR A 127 15.71 7.48 -11.31
CA TYR A 127 15.40 6.17 -11.85
C TYR A 127 13.90 5.96 -11.89
N PHE A 128 13.40 5.46 -13.02
CA PHE A 128 12.01 5.08 -13.18
C PHE A 128 11.80 3.62 -12.79
N ILE A 129 10.89 3.39 -11.85
CA ILE A 129 10.49 2.07 -11.38
C ILE A 129 9.03 1.87 -11.80
N PRO A 130 8.74 1.05 -12.82
CA PRO A 130 7.38 0.86 -13.29
C PRO A 130 6.50 0.18 -12.23
N THR A 131 5.22 0.54 -12.16
CA THR A 131 4.25 -0.13 -11.27
C THR A 131 3.93 -1.54 -11.77
N SER A 132 3.48 -2.42 -10.87
CA SER A 132 2.95 -3.74 -11.25
C SER A 132 1.83 -3.62 -12.29
N ASN A 133 0.90 -2.68 -12.13
CA ASN A 133 -0.17 -2.43 -13.10
C ASN A 133 0.35 -2.12 -14.51
N PHE A 134 1.44 -1.34 -14.63
CA PHE A 134 2.06 -1.05 -15.92
C PHE A 134 2.84 -2.25 -16.46
N ILE A 135 3.59 -2.97 -15.62
CA ILE A 135 4.36 -4.17 -16.00
C ILE A 135 3.46 -5.33 -16.43
N GLU A 136 2.31 -5.49 -15.76
CA GLU A 136 1.34 -6.55 -16.04
C GLU A 136 0.55 -6.28 -17.31
N HIS A 137 0.63 -5.07 -17.87
CA HIS A 137 0.02 -4.77 -19.16
C HIS A 137 0.77 -5.53 -20.26
N PRO A 138 0.16 -6.54 -20.92
CA PRO A 138 0.90 -7.49 -21.76
C PRO A 138 1.54 -6.87 -23.00
N TYR A 139 1.05 -5.70 -23.41
CA TYR A 139 1.42 -5.05 -24.66
C TYR A 139 2.10 -3.69 -24.47
N LEU A 140 2.14 -3.15 -23.26
CA LEU A 140 2.74 -1.84 -23.00
C LEU A 140 4.07 -2.05 -22.28
N SER A 141 5.09 -1.30 -22.69
CA SER A 141 6.39 -1.32 -22.03
C SER A 141 7.07 0.04 -22.15
N SER A 142 8.05 0.30 -21.28
CA SER A 142 8.95 1.43 -21.40
C SER A 142 10.39 0.95 -21.31
N THR A 143 11.25 1.42 -22.21
CA THR A 143 12.69 1.15 -22.19
C THR A 143 13.46 2.19 -21.37
N GLN A 144 12.80 3.28 -20.97
CA GLN A 144 13.44 4.34 -20.21
C GLN A 144 13.67 3.90 -18.76
N LYS A 145 14.94 3.92 -18.35
CA LYS A 145 15.36 3.68 -16.97
C LYS A 145 15.53 4.96 -16.16
N LEU A 146 15.78 6.07 -16.86
CA LEU A 146 16.00 7.39 -16.28
C LEU A 146 14.99 8.35 -16.86
N VAL A 147 14.37 9.14 -16.01
CA VAL A 147 13.42 10.18 -16.38
C VAL A 147 13.90 11.50 -15.78
N THR A 148 14.04 12.51 -16.63
CA THR A 148 14.41 13.87 -16.22
C THR A 148 13.17 14.76 -16.24
N ILE A 149 12.84 15.29 -15.07
CA ILE A 149 11.72 16.17 -14.81
C ILE A 149 12.17 17.62 -14.92
N HIS A 150 11.40 18.41 -15.66
CA HIS A 150 11.54 19.86 -15.76
C HIS A 150 10.17 20.51 -15.57
N HIS A 151 10.07 21.47 -14.65
CA HIS A 151 8.83 22.15 -14.27
C HIS A 151 7.64 21.19 -14.04
N HIS A 152 7.83 20.18 -13.18
CA HIS A 152 6.82 19.15 -12.85
C HIS A 152 6.43 18.19 -13.98
N HIS A 153 7.09 18.27 -15.13
CA HIS A 153 6.73 17.51 -16.32
C HIS A 153 7.92 16.77 -16.94
N SER A 154 7.62 15.69 -17.64
CA SER A 154 8.59 14.98 -18.49
C SER A 154 7.87 14.21 -19.60
N ARG A 155 8.64 13.48 -20.41
CA ARG A 155 8.13 12.59 -21.45
C ARG A 155 8.58 11.17 -21.17
N LEU A 156 7.61 10.27 -21.02
CA LEU A 156 7.83 8.84 -20.90
C LEU A 156 7.59 8.16 -22.26
N LEU A 157 8.58 7.46 -22.80
CA LEU A 157 8.46 6.65 -24.01
C LEU A 157 7.74 5.35 -23.66
N VAL A 158 6.58 5.14 -24.26
CA VAL A 158 5.78 3.93 -24.08
C VAL A 158 5.62 3.25 -25.43
N THR A 159 6.00 1.97 -25.47
CA THR A 159 5.90 1.10 -26.65
C THR A 159 4.67 0.22 -26.53
N ASN A 160 3.85 0.19 -27.58
CA ASN A 160 2.76 -0.76 -27.75
C ASN A 160 3.19 -1.87 -28.72
N SER A 161 3.30 -3.11 -28.25
CA SER A 161 3.66 -4.28 -29.06
C SER A 161 2.45 -5.04 -29.62
N SER A 162 1.22 -4.60 -29.34
CA SER A 162 0.02 -5.26 -29.86
C SER A 162 -0.34 -4.80 -31.28
N ASN A 163 -1.16 -5.61 -31.94
CA ASN A 163 -1.81 -5.28 -33.21
C ASN A 163 -2.97 -4.28 -33.07
N VAL A 164 -3.31 -3.87 -31.85
CA VAL A 164 -4.46 -3.00 -31.57
C VAL A 164 -4.00 -1.74 -30.84
N GLN A 165 -4.73 -0.64 -31.05
CA GLN A 165 -4.46 0.62 -30.36
C GLN A 165 -4.75 0.46 -28.86
N GLN A 166 -3.84 0.97 -28.03
CA GLN A 166 -4.00 0.97 -26.56
C GLN A 166 -4.35 2.38 -26.09
N ASN A 167 -5.29 2.50 -25.15
CA ASN A 167 -5.61 3.78 -24.52
C ASN A 167 -4.98 3.83 -23.12
N ILE A 168 -4.21 4.88 -22.86
CA ILE A 168 -3.70 5.17 -21.52
C ILE A 168 -4.52 6.33 -20.97
N PRO A 169 -5.29 6.12 -19.88
CA PRO A 169 -6.13 7.16 -19.32
C PRO A 169 -5.30 8.28 -18.68
N GLU A 170 -5.92 9.45 -18.55
CA GLU A 170 -5.38 10.53 -17.73
C GLU A 170 -5.17 10.05 -16.28
N PHE A 171 -4.12 10.54 -15.63
CA PHE A 171 -3.69 10.14 -14.28
C PHE A 171 -3.28 8.67 -14.13
N PHE A 172 -3.10 7.91 -15.22
CA PHE A 172 -2.52 6.58 -15.14
C PHE A 172 -1.12 6.63 -14.49
N CYS A 173 -0.92 5.89 -13.40
CA CYS A 173 0.36 5.82 -12.71
C CYS A 173 1.27 4.79 -13.39
N PHE A 174 2.25 5.26 -14.15
CA PHE A 174 3.21 4.41 -14.84
C PHE A 174 4.20 3.76 -13.87
N GLY A 175 4.52 4.43 -12.78
CA GLY A 175 5.57 4.04 -11.88
C GLY A 175 5.96 5.14 -10.91
N TYR A 176 7.11 4.93 -10.29
CA TYR A 176 7.69 5.84 -9.31
C TYR A 176 9.08 6.27 -9.74
N LEU A 177 9.43 7.50 -9.39
CA LEU A 177 10.78 8.00 -9.51
C LEU A 177 11.51 7.78 -8.19
N LEU A 178 12.65 7.12 -8.28
CA LEU A 178 13.58 6.96 -7.18
C LEU A 178 14.73 7.94 -7.35
N SER A 179 14.72 8.98 -6.52
CA SER A 179 15.72 10.04 -6.55
C SER A 179 17.12 9.47 -6.42
N ASN A 180 18.01 9.86 -7.34
CA ASN A 180 19.37 9.35 -7.43
C ASN A 180 20.34 10.08 -6.48
N GLN A 181 19.91 10.44 -5.27
CA GLN A 181 20.83 10.95 -4.23
C GLN A 181 21.71 9.83 -3.63
N ALA A 182 21.92 8.72 -4.34
CA ALA A 182 22.88 7.71 -3.91
C ALA A 182 24.28 8.14 -4.37
N LYS A 183 25.02 8.81 -3.48
CA LYS A 183 26.48 8.89 -3.58
C LYS A 183 27.16 7.51 -3.41
N GLU A 184 26.40 6.43 -3.22
CA GLU A 184 26.96 5.09 -3.05
C GLU A 184 26.78 4.19 -4.30
N PRO A 185 27.88 3.73 -4.91
CA PRO A 185 27.85 2.87 -6.11
C PRO A 185 27.21 1.50 -5.88
N ASN A 186 27.06 1.06 -4.62
CA ASN A 186 26.46 -0.24 -4.29
C ASN A 186 24.95 -0.31 -4.52
N PHE A 187 24.25 0.82 -4.49
CA PHE A 187 22.80 0.84 -4.60
C PHE A 187 22.29 0.44 -5.99
N PHE A 188 23.02 0.84 -7.05
CA PHE A 188 22.70 0.48 -8.43
C PHE A 188 22.68 -1.04 -8.64
N ASN A 189 23.66 -1.73 -8.06
CA ASN A 189 23.75 -3.19 -8.14
C ASN A 189 22.59 -3.88 -7.40
N GLN A 190 22.13 -3.30 -6.28
CA GLN A 190 20.98 -3.85 -5.52
C GLN A 190 19.67 -3.70 -6.29
N ILE A 191 19.41 -2.55 -6.93
CA ILE A 191 18.21 -2.37 -7.76
C ILE A 191 18.25 -3.26 -9.00
N ALA A 192 19.40 -3.33 -9.68
CA ALA A 192 19.58 -4.23 -10.81
C ALA A 192 19.32 -5.69 -10.43
N LEU A 193 19.76 -6.11 -9.23
CA LEU A 193 19.46 -7.43 -8.66
C LEU A 193 17.96 -7.64 -8.39
N LEU A 194 17.27 -6.66 -7.81
CA LEU A 194 15.82 -6.74 -7.57
C LEU A 194 15.01 -6.87 -8.86
N CYS A 195 15.31 -6.02 -9.86
CA CYS A 195 14.65 -6.09 -11.17
C CYS A 195 14.97 -7.40 -11.91
N ARG A 196 16.20 -7.91 -11.80
CA ARG A 196 16.61 -9.18 -12.42
C ARG A 196 15.87 -10.38 -11.82
N ARG A 197 15.78 -10.46 -10.49
CA ARG A 197 15.06 -11.55 -9.80
C ARG A 197 13.58 -11.59 -10.16
N TYR A 198 12.96 -10.41 -10.32
CA TYR A 198 11.56 -10.32 -10.76
C TYR A 198 11.38 -10.90 -12.18
N ASN A 199 12.28 -10.55 -13.11
CA ASN A 199 12.23 -11.06 -14.49
C ASN A 199 12.55 -12.55 -14.59
N GLU A 200 13.47 -13.07 -13.77
CA GLU A 200 13.79 -14.51 -13.73
C GLU A 200 12.59 -15.33 -13.24
N LYS A 201 11.81 -14.82 -12.27
CA LYS A 201 10.59 -15.48 -11.79
C LYS A 201 9.47 -15.50 -12.83
N LYS A 202 9.40 -14.50 -13.72
CA LYS A 202 8.45 -14.45 -14.85
C LYS A 202 8.77 -15.48 -15.94
N ASN A 203 10.05 -15.81 -16.12
CA ASN A 203 10.51 -16.67 -17.21
C ASN A 203 10.64 -18.16 -16.81
N GLN A 204 10.35 -18.53 -15.56
CA GLN A 204 10.31 -19.94 -15.19
C GLN A 204 9.02 -20.59 -15.76
N PRO A 205 9.14 -21.64 -16.60
CA PRO A 205 7.98 -22.37 -17.08
C PRO A 205 7.30 -23.05 -15.89
N THR A 206 6.02 -22.73 -15.67
CA THR A 206 5.20 -23.40 -14.67
C THR A 206 5.01 -24.87 -15.05
N SER A 207 5.85 -25.75 -14.51
CA SER A 207 5.63 -27.19 -14.56
C SER A 207 4.48 -27.52 -13.61
N SER A 208 3.28 -27.72 -14.14
CA SER A 208 2.11 -28.14 -13.38
C SER A 208 2.23 -29.63 -13.01
N PRO A 209 2.28 -30.00 -11.71
CA PRO A 209 2.05 -31.38 -11.31
C PRO A 209 0.55 -31.68 -11.37
N THR A 210 0.17 -32.62 -12.23
CA THR A 210 -1.20 -33.12 -12.38
C THR A 210 -1.59 -33.86 -11.09
N PHE A 211 -2.46 -33.27 -10.28
CA PHE A 211 -3.13 -33.95 -9.18
C PHE A 211 -4.61 -34.12 -9.51
N THR A 212 -5.04 -35.36 -9.68
CA THR A 212 -6.44 -35.76 -9.82
C THR A 212 -7.02 -36.01 -8.43
N HIS A 213 -8.05 -35.26 -8.04
CA HIS A 213 -8.93 -35.63 -6.92
C HIS A 213 -10.40 -35.61 -7.36
N PRO A 214 -11.27 -36.45 -6.74
CA PRO A 214 -12.62 -36.73 -7.19
C PRO A 214 -13.59 -35.57 -6.89
N GLN A 215 -14.54 -35.42 -7.81
CA GLN A 215 -15.61 -34.43 -7.80
C GLN A 215 -16.65 -34.75 -6.71
N LEU A 216 -17.03 -33.73 -5.93
CA LEU A 216 -18.26 -33.71 -5.13
C LEU A 216 -19.30 -32.80 -5.80
N PRO A 217 -20.61 -32.99 -5.55
CA PRO A 217 -21.69 -32.42 -6.35
C PRO A 217 -21.82 -30.91 -6.14
N GLN A 218 -21.96 -30.17 -7.25
CA GLN A 218 -22.22 -28.74 -7.25
C GLN A 218 -23.68 -28.46 -6.86
N ARG A 219 -23.88 -27.57 -5.89
CA ARG A 219 -25.18 -26.97 -5.57
C ARG A 219 -25.36 -25.70 -6.38
N ILE A 220 -26.46 -25.63 -7.12
CA ILE A 220 -26.87 -24.47 -7.93
C ILE A 220 -27.47 -23.42 -6.99
N PHE A 221 -26.88 -22.22 -6.95
CA PHE A 221 -27.50 -21.03 -6.39
C PHE A 221 -27.89 -20.11 -7.55
N ASN A 222 -29.20 -19.89 -7.69
CA ASN A 222 -29.77 -18.88 -8.58
C ASN A 222 -29.84 -17.56 -7.80
N ASP A 223 -29.26 -16.49 -8.33
CA ASP A 223 -29.41 -15.14 -7.80
C ASP A 223 -29.86 -14.21 -8.95
N PRO A 224 -30.92 -13.40 -8.76
CA PRO A 224 -31.48 -12.59 -9.84
C PRO A 224 -30.77 -11.25 -10.02
N THR A 225 -30.71 -10.88 -11.29
CA THR A 225 -30.21 -9.65 -11.89
C THR A 225 -30.76 -8.36 -11.26
N ARG A 226 -29.87 -7.42 -10.90
CA ARG A 226 -30.21 -6.00 -10.74
C ARG A 226 -29.50 -5.16 -11.78
N LEU A 227 -30.31 -4.43 -12.55
CA LEU A 227 -29.95 -3.55 -13.64
C LEU A 227 -29.44 -2.20 -13.10
N TYR A 228 -28.35 -1.71 -13.70
CA TYR A 228 -27.83 -0.36 -13.51
C TYR A 228 -28.58 0.63 -14.41
N CYS A 229 -28.96 1.79 -13.86
CA CYS A 229 -29.34 2.97 -14.64
C CYS A 229 -28.16 3.96 -14.72
N PRO A 230 -27.88 4.56 -15.88
CA PRO A 230 -26.83 5.58 -16.02
C PRO A 230 -27.40 6.97 -15.69
N ILE A 231 -26.65 7.77 -14.94
CA ILE A 231 -26.90 9.21 -14.82
C ILE A 231 -25.95 9.94 -15.77
N SER A 232 -26.56 10.81 -16.57
CA SER A 232 -25.98 11.64 -17.61
C SER A 232 -25.20 12.84 -17.06
N SER A 233 -24.28 13.27 -17.93
CA SER A 233 -23.42 14.44 -17.96
C SER A 233 -24.05 15.79 -17.58
N ILE A 234 -23.29 16.63 -16.86
CA ILE A 234 -23.39 18.10 -16.94
C ILE A 234 -22.00 18.67 -17.22
N ASN A 235 -21.95 19.52 -18.25
CA ASN A 235 -20.80 20.28 -18.74
C ASN A 235 -20.85 21.73 -18.23
N GLN A 236 -19.66 22.28 -18.01
CA GLN A 236 -19.19 23.65 -18.26
C GLN A 236 -19.42 24.82 -17.27
N MET A 237 -18.28 25.51 -17.04
CA MET A 237 -18.03 26.93 -16.68
C MET A 237 -18.36 27.33 -15.22
N THR A 238 -17.59 28.14 -14.50
CA THR A 238 -16.76 29.31 -14.85
C THR A 238 -15.81 29.62 -13.67
N LEU A 239 -14.62 30.17 -13.92
CA LEU A 239 -13.83 30.85 -12.87
C LEU A 239 -14.63 32.05 -12.34
N ASN A 240 -14.91 32.12 -11.04
CA ASN A 240 -15.08 33.37 -10.28
C ASN A 240 -15.17 33.10 -8.77
N THR A 241 -14.43 33.92 -8.00
CA THR A 241 -14.60 34.28 -6.58
C THR A 241 -15.10 33.19 -5.62
N LEU A 242 -14.22 32.72 -4.73
CA LEU A 242 -14.60 31.83 -3.62
C LEU A 242 -15.76 32.47 -2.81
N PRO A 243 -16.90 31.77 -2.64
CA PRO A 243 -18.00 32.25 -1.83
C PRO A 243 -17.59 32.33 -0.36
N SER A 244 -18.05 33.38 0.33
CA SER A 244 -17.80 33.64 1.77
C SER A 244 -18.23 32.50 2.72
N TYR A 245 -18.96 31.51 2.20
CA TYR A 245 -19.42 30.32 2.90
C TYR A 245 -18.28 29.36 3.32
N TYR A 246 -17.16 29.34 2.58
CA TYR A 246 -16.03 28.45 2.92
C TYR A 246 -15.25 28.91 4.16
N PHE A 247 -15.32 30.19 4.50
CA PHE A 247 -14.59 30.73 5.64
C PHE A 247 -15.24 30.36 6.99
N SER A 248 -16.57 30.23 7.04
CA SER A 248 -17.29 29.88 8.27
C SER A 248 -17.09 28.42 8.67
N GLN A 249 -17.03 27.50 7.72
CA GLN A 249 -16.91 26.06 8.01
C GLN A 249 -15.52 25.69 8.55
N PHE A 250 -14.46 26.35 8.07
CA PHE A 250 -13.11 26.15 8.60
C PHE A 250 -13.00 26.69 10.03
N GLN A 251 -13.60 27.85 10.31
CA GLN A 251 -13.61 28.43 11.65
C GLN A 251 -14.32 27.49 12.64
N GLU A 252 -15.48 26.96 12.27
CA GLU A 252 -16.26 26.03 13.10
C GLU A 252 -15.49 24.72 13.38
N THR A 253 -14.79 24.19 12.37
CA THR A 253 -13.96 22.98 12.52
C THR A 253 -12.75 23.22 13.43
N ARG A 254 -12.10 24.37 13.27
CA ARG A 254 -10.96 24.77 14.11
C ARG A 254 -11.40 24.94 15.56
N ASP A 255 -12.54 25.58 15.78
CA ASP A 255 -13.05 25.85 17.11
C ASP A 255 -13.48 24.53 17.78
N LEU A 256 -14.10 23.58 17.06
CA LEU A 256 -14.36 22.22 17.56
C LEU A 256 -13.08 21.47 17.99
N LEU A 257 -11.99 21.63 17.24
CA LEU A 257 -10.70 21.01 17.57
C LEU A 257 -9.99 21.67 18.75
N ALA A 258 -10.24 22.95 19.04
CA ALA A 258 -9.63 23.63 20.17
C ALA A 258 -10.46 23.49 21.46
N ASN A 259 -11.79 23.56 21.36
CA ASN A 259 -12.72 23.67 22.49
C ASN A 259 -12.80 22.43 23.40
N HIS A 260 -12.18 21.30 23.02
CA HIS A 260 -12.13 20.11 23.88
C HIS A 260 -11.01 20.15 24.93
N LEU A 261 -10.12 21.14 24.85
CA LEU A 261 -9.03 21.33 25.82
C LEU A 261 -9.55 22.06 27.07
N LEU A 262 -9.23 21.55 28.25
CA LEU A 262 -9.64 22.15 29.53
C LEU A 262 -8.76 23.35 29.94
N ASP A 263 -7.55 23.45 29.37
CA ASP A 263 -6.63 24.57 29.61
C ASP A 263 -6.77 25.62 28.50
N HIS A 264 -7.26 26.81 28.87
CA HIS A 264 -7.43 27.94 27.95
C HIS A 264 -6.13 28.41 27.30
N GLN A 265 -4.98 28.23 27.95
CA GLN A 265 -3.70 28.61 27.37
C GLN A 265 -3.31 27.65 26.23
N GLU A 266 -3.57 26.36 26.39
CA GLU A 266 -3.35 25.35 25.35
C GLU A 266 -4.36 25.48 24.21
N GLU A 267 -5.63 25.73 24.52
CA GLU A 267 -6.70 26.03 23.56
C GLU A 267 -6.30 27.18 22.63
N SER A 268 -5.89 28.32 23.22
CA SER A 268 -5.47 29.50 22.47
C SER A 268 -4.24 29.24 21.60
N ARG A 269 -3.27 28.50 22.12
CA ARG A 269 -2.05 28.13 21.38
C ARG A 269 -2.36 27.22 20.21
N LEU A 270 -3.22 26.21 20.40
CA LEU A 270 -3.64 25.29 19.35
C LEU A 270 -4.46 26.01 18.27
N SER A 271 -5.41 26.85 18.66
CA SER A 271 -6.22 27.64 17.71
C SER A 271 -5.35 28.55 16.85
N THR A 272 -4.33 29.18 17.45
CA THR A 272 -3.35 30.02 16.73
C THR A 272 -2.54 29.21 15.73
N LEU A 273 -2.05 28.02 16.12
CA LEU A 273 -1.30 27.13 15.21
C LEU A 273 -2.17 26.64 14.06
N LEU A 274 -3.40 26.20 14.33
CA LEU A 274 -4.33 25.74 13.29
C LEU A 274 -4.69 26.85 12.30
N ALA A 275 -4.83 28.09 12.78
CA ALA A 275 -5.02 29.25 11.90
C ALA A 275 -3.77 29.52 11.03
N GLN A 276 -2.58 29.49 11.63
CA GLN A 276 -1.30 29.75 10.96
C GLN A 276 -1.02 28.73 9.84
N PHE A 277 -1.36 27.46 10.06
CA PHE A 277 -1.11 26.37 9.12
C PHE A 277 -2.35 25.97 8.31
N SER A 278 -3.43 26.75 8.37
CA SER A 278 -4.71 26.47 7.70
C SER A 278 -4.59 26.16 6.21
N GLN A 279 -3.64 26.80 5.51
CA GLN A 279 -3.38 26.58 4.08
C GLN A 279 -2.72 25.24 3.75
N LEU A 280 -2.14 24.55 4.74
CA LEU A 280 -1.54 23.22 4.56
C LEU A 280 -2.57 22.10 4.67
N PHE A 281 -3.74 22.38 5.25
CA PHE A 281 -4.82 21.41 5.42
C PHE A 281 -5.80 21.53 4.25
N ASP A 282 -5.92 20.47 3.45
CA ASP A 282 -6.99 20.37 2.44
C ASP A 282 -8.32 20.05 3.15
N ASN A 283 -9.00 21.10 3.57
CA ASN A 283 -10.30 20.99 4.24
C ASN A 283 -11.46 20.77 3.25
N SER A 284 -11.20 20.64 1.94
CA SER A 284 -12.27 20.51 0.94
C SER A 284 -12.99 19.16 0.97
N ARG A 285 -12.46 18.17 1.69
CA ARG A 285 -12.96 16.77 1.70
C ARG A 285 -13.04 16.11 3.08
N HIS A 286 -12.99 16.86 4.19
CA HIS A 286 -13.09 16.24 5.51
C HIS A 286 -14.55 16.01 5.92
N ASN A 287 -14.95 14.74 5.93
CA ASN A 287 -16.09 14.28 6.72
C ASN A 287 -15.52 13.95 8.10
N ILE A 288 -15.52 14.92 9.02
CA ILE A 288 -15.23 14.60 10.42
C ILE A 288 -16.38 13.72 10.88
N SER A 289 -16.06 12.47 11.18
CA SER A 289 -17.00 11.53 11.78
C SER A 289 -17.48 12.13 13.10
N ASN A 290 -18.75 12.54 13.17
CA ASN A 290 -19.42 12.95 14.43
C ASN A 290 -19.69 11.76 15.37
N ILE A 291 -19.06 10.61 15.15
CA ILE A 291 -19.14 9.47 16.05
C ILE A 291 -18.33 9.82 17.29
N VAL A 292 -19.01 10.17 18.37
CA VAL A 292 -18.45 10.14 19.72
C VAL A 292 -18.07 8.68 19.97
N VAL A 293 -16.79 8.35 19.79
CA VAL A 293 -16.25 7.08 20.27
C VAL A 293 -16.14 7.23 21.78
N GLU A 294 -17.19 6.83 22.49
CA GLU A 294 -17.06 6.55 23.91
C GLU A 294 -15.96 5.49 24.04
N ASN A 295 -14.81 5.88 24.59
CA ASN A 295 -13.71 4.97 24.88
C ASN A 295 -14.13 3.99 25.98
N VAL A 296 -15.08 3.11 25.70
CA VAL A 296 -15.34 1.91 26.49
C VAL A 296 -14.60 0.79 25.77
N PHE A 297 -13.32 0.64 26.12
CA PHE A 297 -12.66 -0.64 25.91
C PHE A 297 -13.38 -1.65 26.78
N ASN A 298 -14.33 -2.38 26.21
CA ASN A 298 -14.82 -3.61 26.81
C ASN A 298 -13.66 -4.61 26.81
N THR A 299 -12.78 -4.50 27.81
CA THR A 299 -11.94 -5.61 28.20
C THR A 299 -12.91 -6.67 28.71
N VAL A 300 -13.26 -7.62 27.84
CA VAL A 300 -13.74 -8.93 28.30
C VAL A 300 -12.80 -9.33 29.43
N PRO A 301 -13.28 -9.72 30.62
CA PRO A 301 -12.40 -10.06 31.73
C PRO A 301 -11.54 -11.25 31.31
N HIS A 302 -10.36 -10.96 30.78
CA HIS A 302 -9.34 -11.95 30.55
C HIS A 302 -8.78 -12.25 31.93
N THR A 303 -8.98 -13.48 32.39
CA THR A 303 -8.23 -14.00 33.53
C THR A 303 -6.75 -13.74 33.23
N PRO A 304 -6.00 -13.02 34.07
CA PRO A 304 -4.59 -12.80 33.83
C PRO A 304 -3.93 -14.16 33.58
N PRO A 305 -3.02 -14.27 32.58
CA PRO A 305 -2.34 -15.52 32.30
C PRO A 305 -1.80 -16.05 33.62
N SER A 306 -2.20 -17.27 33.97
CA SER A 306 -1.81 -17.86 35.24
C SER A 306 -0.30 -17.78 35.35
N PHE A 307 0.19 -16.96 36.27
CA PHE A 307 1.59 -16.88 36.63
C PHE A 307 2.00 -18.27 37.09
N ARG A 308 2.47 -19.12 36.18
CA ARG A 308 3.34 -20.22 36.57
C ARG A 308 4.59 -19.54 37.11
N PRO A 309 4.93 -19.72 38.40
CA PRO A 309 6.20 -19.23 38.91
C PRO A 309 7.29 -19.78 38.00
N HIS A 310 8.18 -18.92 37.51
CA HIS A 310 9.39 -19.38 36.85
C HIS A 310 10.06 -20.39 37.79
N ARG A 311 10.13 -21.66 37.38
CA ARG A 311 10.92 -22.65 38.11
C ARG A 311 12.35 -22.14 38.11
N ASN A 312 12.82 -21.78 39.30
CA ASN A 312 14.20 -21.42 39.53
C ASN A 312 15.04 -22.67 39.22
N PRO A 313 15.96 -22.64 38.24
CA PRO A 313 16.71 -23.83 37.83
C PRO A 313 17.66 -24.38 38.91
N HIS A 314 17.80 -23.70 40.06
CA HIS A 314 18.66 -24.12 41.18
C HIS A 314 18.02 -25.05 42.23
N HIS A 315 16.72 -25.35 42.16
CA HIS A 315 16.07 -26.30 43.09
C HIS A 315 15.56 -27.54 42.34
N ARG A 316 16.47 -28.37 41.85
CA ARG A 316 16.12 -29.62 41.15
C ARG A 316 16.27 -30.89 42.01
N GLU A 317 16.66 -30.75 43.27
CA GLU A 317 16.81 -31.86 44.21
C GLU A 317 15.96 -31.62 45.45
N GLU A 318 14.64 -31.73 45.31
CA GLU A 318 13.75 -32.04 46.42
C GLU A 318 12.44 -32.56 45.80
N THR A 319 12.15 -33.84 46.08
CA THR A 319 11.04 -34.71 45.64
C THR A 319 11.12 -35.34 44.25
#